data_AF-A0A066WWN8-F1
#
_entry.id   AF-A0A066WWN8-F1
#
_cell.length_a   1.000
_cell.length_b   1.000
_cell.length_c   1.000
_cell.angle_alpha   90.00
_cell.angle_beta   90.00
_cell.angle_gamma   90.00
#
_symmetry.space_group_name_H-M   'P 1'
#
loop_
_entity.id
_entity.type
_entity.pdbx_description
1 polymer ?
#
loop_
_entity_poly.entity_id
_entity_poly.type
_entity_poly.pdbx_seq_one_letter_code
_entity_poly.pdbx_strand_id
1 'polypeptide(L)'
;MVQNCPITSIVIDTPESAGYLAIGNSVKILFKETEVVLAKAFSGTISLQNKLDCSVHSFEKGKLLCKIILKFQNTRIASVITRNAFDQLDIQENDLVQAMIKTNEISLATHD
;
A
#
# COMPACT_ATOMS: atom_id res chain seq x y z
N MET A 1 -4.03 -8.81 -11.32
CA MET A 1 -2.74 -9.34 -10.82
C MET A 1 -1.70 -8.24 -10.94
N VAL A 2 -1.03 -7.90 -9.84
CA VAL A 2 0.18 -7.05 -9.88
C VAL A 2 1.33 -7.92 -10.36
N GLN A 3 2.08 -7.48 -11.36
CA GLN A 3 3.23 -8.23 -11.87
C GLN A 3 4.52 -7.50 -11.49
N ASN A 4 5.52 -8.27 -11.05
CA ASN A 4 6.91 -7.83 -10.89
C ASN A 4 7.14 -6.66 -9.91
N CYS A 5 6.45 -6.66 -8.76
CA CYS A 5 6.73 -5.74 -7.65
C CYS A 5 7.09 -6.56 -6.40
N PRO A 6 8.34 -6.50 -5.91
CA PRO A 6 8.73 -7.25 -4.72
C PRO A 6 8.05 -6.64 -3.48
N ILE A 7 7.16 -7.42 -2.86
CA ILE A 7 6.51 -7.09 -1.59
C ILE A 7 6.97 -8.08 -0.54
N THR A 8 7.31 -7.56 0.64
CA THR A 8 7.71 -8.34 1.80
C THR A 8 6.63 -8.26 2.88
N SER A 9 6.41 -9.40 3.54
CA SER A 9 5.49 -9.56 4.67
C SER A 9 6.17 -10.39 5.75
N ILE A 10 5.79 -10.18 7.02
CA ILE A 10 6.11 -11.11 8.11
C ILE A 10 4.86 -11.93 8.42
N VAL A 11 5.02 -13.25 8.50
CA VAL A 11 3.96 -14.19 8.86
C VAL A 11 4.44 -15.09 9.99
N ILE A 12 3.50 -15.55 10.82
CA ILE A 12 3.80 -16.47 11.94
C ILE A 12 3.56 -17.93 11.52
N ASP A 13 2.68 -18.14 10.54
CA ASP A 13 2.36 -19.44 9.97
C ASP A 13 3.50 -20.02 9.13
N THR A 14 3.46 -21.34 8.96
CA THR A 14 4.36 -22.09 8.09
C THR A 14 3.57 -22.75 6.96
N PRO A 15 4.21 -23.26 5.89
CA PRO A 15 3.52 -24.04 4.87
C PRO A 15 2.77 -25.26 5.41
N GLU A 16 3.16 -25.80 6.57
CA GLU A 16 2.47 -26.91 7.24
C GLU A 16 1.17 -26.46 7.93
N SER A 17 1.15 -25.29 8.59
CA SER A 17 -0.07 -24.74 9.21
C SER A 17 -0.97 -24.03 8.21
N ALA A 18 -0.39 -23.52 7.13
CA ALA A 18 -1.03 -22.72 6.10
C ALA A 18 -0.44 -23.05 4.72
N GLY A 19 -0.99 -24.08 4.06
CA GLY A 19 -0.47 -24.61 2.78
C GLY A 19 -0.32 -23.57 1.66
N TYR A 20 -1.11 -22.49 1.67
CA TYR A 20 -1.00 -21.40 0.69
C TYR A 20 0.32 -20.61 0.79
N LEU A 21 1.09 -20.75 1.87
CA LEU A 21 2.39 -20.11 2.06
C LEU A 21 3.56 -20.87 1.43
N ALA A 22 3.31 -22.03 0.81
CA ALA A 22 4.37 -22.75 0.09
C ALA A 22 4.91 -21.95 -1.11
N ILE A 23 6.20 -22.10 -1.38
CA ILE A 23 6.87 -21.41 -2.50
C ILE A 23 6.17 -21.75 -3.82
N GLY A 24 5.94 -20.72 -4.64
CA GLY A 24 5.26 -20.85 -5.94
C GLY A 24 3.75 -20.68 -5.86
N ASN A 25 3.15 -20.71 -4.67
CA ASN A 25 1.72 -20.46 -4.52
C ASN A 25 1.38 -18.98 -4.74
N SER A 26 0.22 -18.76 -5.34
CA SER A 26 -0.36 -17.43 -5.45
C SER A 26 -1.10 -17.07 -4.16
N VAL A 27 -0.88 -15.83 -3.70
CA VAL A 27 -1.50 -15.29 -2.49
C VAL A 27 -2.13 -13.94 -2.76
N LYS A 28 -3.13 -13.57 -1.97
CA LYS A 28 -3.65 -12.21 -1.90
C LYS A 28 -2.86 -11.43 -0.85
N ILE A 29 -2.59 -10.17 -1.14
CA ILE A 29 -1.94 -9.23 -0.23
C ILE A 29 -3.03 -8.33 0.35
N LEU A 30 -3.05 -8.22 1.67
CA LEU A 30 -4.03 -7.44 2.42
C LEU A 30 -3.29 -6.48 3.35
N PHE A 31 -3.79 -5.26 3.45
CA PHE A 31 -3.37 -4.26 4.43
C PHE A 31 -4.51 -3.27 4.61
N LYS A 32 -4.57 -2.60 5.76
CA LYS A 32 -5.59 -1.57 6.00
C LYS A 32 -5.19 -0.28 5.27
N GLU A 33 -6.17 0.44 4.74
CA GLU A 33 -5.95 1.73 4.07
C GLU A 33 -5.32 2.79 5.00
N THR A 34 -5.47 2.64 6.32
CA THR A 34 -4.84 3.50 7.34
C THR A 34 -3.35 3.23 7.54
N GLU A 35 -2.83 2.09 7.11
CA GLU A 35 -1.40 1.73 7.21
C GLU A 35 -0.62 2.10 5.93
N VAL A 36 -1.27 2.76 4.96
CA VAL A 36 -0.65 3.22 3.73
C VAL A 36 -0.15 4.65 3.90
N VAL A 37 1.16 4.80 4.03
CA VAL A 37 1.85 6.09 4.10
C VAL A 37 2.08 6.62 2.68
N LEU A 38 1.83 7.91 2.47
CA LEU A 38 2.07 8.57 1.18
C LEU A 38 3.26 9.50 1.25
N ALA A 39 4.04 9.49 0.18
CA ALA A 39 5.11 10.43 -0.08
C ALA A 39 4.96 11.04 -1.47
N LYS A 40 5.20 12.34 -1.59
CA LYS A 40 5.30 13.05 -2.87
C LYS A 40 6.73 13.61 -2.97
N ALA A 41 7.40 13.34 -4.09
CA ALA A 41 8.80 13.75 -4.33
C ALA A 41 9.78 13.41 -3.19
N PHE A 42 9.61 12.25 -2.54
CA PHE A 42 10.46 11.87 -1.41
C PHE A 42 11.88 11.53 -1.85
N SER A 43 12.85 12.15 -1.18
CA SER A 43 14.28 11.84 -1.26
C SER A 43 14.80 11.48 0.12
N GLY A 44 15.43 10.32 0.27
CA GLY A 44 16.07 9.91 1.52
C GLY A 44 15.91 8.43 1.83
N THR A 45 16.25 8.05 3.07
CA THR A 45 16.18 6.67 3.56
C THR A 45 15.19 6.59 4.72
N ILE A 46 14.31 5.59 4.66
CA ILE A 46 13.27 5.30 5.65
C ILE A 46 13.15 3.79 5.81
N SER A 47 12.58 3.34 6.93
CA SER A 47 12.40 1.93 7.25
C SER A 47 11.17 1.27 6.60
N LEU A 48 10.40 2.01 5.80
CA LEU A 48 9.29 1.45 5.01
C LEU A 48 9.87 0.79 3.75
N GLN A 49 9.82 -0.54 3.69
CA GLN A 49 10.44 -1.32 2.63
C GLN A 49 9.51 -1.56 1.43
N ASN A 50 8.22 -1.75 1.67
CA ASN A 50 7.24 -1.91 0.59
C ASN A 50 6.92 -0.52 0.04
N LYS A 51 7.38 -0.25 -1.17
CA LYS A 51 7.26 1.03 -1.86
C LYS A 51 6.62 0.81 -3.22
N LEU A 52 5.50 1.49 -3.44
CA LEU A 52 4.66 1.33 -4.61
C LEU A 52 4.54 2.69 -5.29
N ASP A 53 5.16 2.83 -6.46
CA ASP A 53 5.01 4.05 -7.25
C ASP A 53 3.62 4.07 -7.89
N CYS A 54 2.85 5.09 -7.52
CA CYS A 54 1.44 5.22 -7.83
C CYS A 54 1.15 6.57 -8.49
N SER A 55 -0.01 6.68 -9.12
CA SER A 55 -0.63 7.97 -9.41
C SER A 55 -1.92 8.16 -8.64
N VAL A 56 -2.19 9.40 -8.23
CA VAL A 56 -3.45 9.75 -7.57
C VAL A 56 -4.59 9.71 -8.57
N HIS A 57 -5.61 8.88 -8.31
CA HIS A 57 -6.79 8.81 -9.16
C HIS A 57 -7.86 9.83 -8.74
N SER A 58 -8.17 9.87 -7.45
CA SER A 58 -9.20 10.71 -6.86
C SER A 58 -9.00 10.75 -5.34
N PHE A 59 -9.67 11.68 -4.67
CA PHE A 59 -9.67 11.75 -3.21
C PHE A 59 -10.96 12.38 -2.67
N GLU A 60 -11.29 12.06 -1.43
CA GLU A 60 -12.36 12.67 -0.66
C GLU A 60 -11.76 13.40 0.54
N LYS A 61 -12.00 14.70 0.64
CA LYS A 61 -11.48 15.52 1.75
C LYS A 61 -12.49 15.59 2.89
N GLY A 62 -12.25 14.84 3.96
CA GLY A 62 -12.99 14.98 5.21
C GLY A 62 -12.43 16.10 6.10
N LYS A 63 -13.05 16.28 7.27
CA LYS A 63 -12.61 17.25 8.28
C LYS A 63 -11.32 16.83 8.98
N LEU A 64 -11.18 15.54 9.29
CA LEU A 64 -10.05 14.97 10.03
C LEU A 64 -9.18 14.09 9.14
N LEU A 65 -9.81 13.33 8.24
CA LEU A 65 -9.18 12.33 7.39
C LEU A 65 -9.51 12.61 5.93
N CYS A 66 -8.60 12.24 5.04
CA CYS A 66 -8.83 12.19 3.61
C CYS A 66 -8.64 10.77 3.12
N LYS A 67 -9.55 10.31 2.26
CA LYS A 67 -9.40 9.03 1.55
C LYS A 67 -8.86 9.32 0.16
N ILE A 68 -7.79 8.64 -0.23
CA ILE A 68 -7.13 8.79 -1.53
C ILE A 68 -7.20 7.45 -2.24
N ILE A 69 -7.67 7.48 -3.48
CA ILE A 69 -7.63 6.32 -4.37
C ILE A 69 -6.43 6.50 -5.29
N LEU A 70 -5.55 5.51 -5.29
CA LEU A 70 -4.34 5.46 -6.08
C LEU A 70 -4.49 4.44 -7.20
N LYS A 71 -3.89 4.72 -8.35
CA LYS A 71 -3.65 3.74 -9.41
C LYS A 71 -2.26 3.15 -9.19
N PHE A 72 -2.20 1.83 -9.12
CA PHE A 72 -0.97 1.08 -9.07
C PHE A 72 -1.05 -0.05 -10.09
N GLN A 73 -0.28 0.05 -11.17
CA GLN A 73 -0.39 -0.87 -12.32
C GLN A 73 -1.87 -1.05 -12.75
N ASN A 74 -2.36 -2.31 -12.72
CA ASN A 74 -3.71 -2.68 -13.11
C ASN A 74 -4.66 -2.82 -11.90
N THR A 75 -4.31 -2.24 -10.75
CA THR A 75 -5.12 -2.27 -9.52
C THR A 75 -5.26 -0.88 -8.90
N ARG A 76 -6.11 -0.79 -7.87
CA ARG A 76 -6.29 0.40 -7.05
C ARG A 76 -5.86 0.13 -5.62
N ILE A 77 -5.30 1.15 -4.98
CA ILE A 77 -4.96 1.15 -3.57
C ILE A 77 -5.69 2.30 -2.90
N ALA A 78 -6.32 2.05 -1.76
CA ALA A 78 -6.86 3.10 -0.92
C ALA A 78 -5.85 3.46 0.17
N SER A 79 -5.68 4.76 0.41
CA SER A 79 -4.94 5.29 1.55
C SER A 79 -5.84 6.25 2.31
N VAL A 80 -5.78 6.20 3.64
CA VAL A 80 -6.44 7.17 4.52
C VAL A 80 -5.38 7.87 5.34
N ILE A 81 -5.22 9.18 5.13
CA ILE A 81 -4.28 10.03 5.86
C ILE A 81 -5.01 11.17 6.55
N THR A 82 -4.34 11.85 7.48
CA THR A 82 -4.91 13.04 8.11
C THR A 82 -5.10 14.17 7.10
N ARG A 83 -6.10 15.03 7.35
CA ARG A 83 -6.33 16.23 6.54
C ARG A 83 -5.10 17.12 6.46
N ASN A 84 -4.40 17.26 7.59
CA ASN A 84 -3.15 18.03 7.65
C ASN A 84 -2.05 17.43 6.76
N ALA A 85 -1.84 16.11 6.78
CA ALA A 85 -0.87 15.47 5.89
C ALA A 85 -1.25 15.61 4.40
N PHE A 86 -2.55 15.46 4.08
CA PHE A 86 -3.04 15.68 2.72
C PHE A 86 -2.73 17.09 2.22
N ASP A 87 -3.05 18.11 3.02
CA ASP A 87 -2.81 19.51 2.66
C ASP A 87 -1.31 19.84 2.59
N GLN A 88 -0.48 19.28 3.49
CA GLN A 88 0.98 19.44 3.47
C GLN A 88 1.64 18.82 2.23
N LEU A 89 1.15 17.67 1.79
CA LEU A 89 1.62 17.02 0.56
C LEU A 89 1.11 17.71 -0.71
N ASP A 90 0.14 18.64 -0.58
CA ASP A 90 -0.55 19.29 -1.70
C ASP A 90 -0.96 18.28 -2.78
N ILE A 91 -1.71 17.26 -2.35
CA ILE A 91 -2.15 16.17 -3.24
C ILE A 91 -3.19 16.69 -4.24
N GLN A 92 -2.93 16.40 -5.51
CA GLN A 92 -3.78 16.68 -6.66
C GLN A 92 -4.04 15.40 -7.47
N GLU A 93 -5.10 15.40 -8.27
CA GLU A 93 -5.34 14.30 -9.21
C GLU A 93 -4.18 14.18 -10.20
N ASN A 94 -3.81 12.95 -10.53
CA ASN A 94 -2.69 12.57 -11.40
C ASN A 94 -1.29 12.82 -10.83
N ASP A 95 -1.15 13.31 -9.59
CA ASP A 95 0.14 13.37 -8.93
C ASP A 95 0.83 12.00 -8.88
N LEU A 96 2.14 11.99 -9.12
CA LEU A 96 2.98 10.84 -8.84
C LEU A 96 3.34 10.81 -7.36
N VAL A 97 3.01 9.71 -6.70
CA VAL A 97 3.23 9.50 -5.27
C VAL A 97 3.78 8.11 -5.03
N GLN A 98 4.53 7.94 -3.94
CA GLN A 98 4.93 6.64 -3.45
C GLN A 98 4.04 6.24 -2.28
N ALA A 99 3.29 5.15 -2.45
CA ALA A 99 2.54 4.50 -1.39
C ALA A 99 3.44 3.48 -0.68
N MET A 100 3.46 3.51 0.64
CA MET A 100 4.40 2.74 1.43
C MET A 100 3.71 2.06 2.59
N ILE A 101 4.03 0.79 2.81
CA ILE A 101 3.43 -0.03 3.87
C ILE A 101 4.55 -0.72 4.64
N LYS A 102 4.47 -0.69 5.96
CA LYS A 102 5.45 -1.38 6.79
C LYS A 102 5.27 -2.90 6.65
N THR A 103 6.36 -3.64 6.58
CA THR A 103 6.35 -5.10 6.33
C THR A 103 5.46 -5.91 7.27
N ASN A 104 5.32 -5.47 8.53
CA ASN A 104 4.49 -6.15 9.53
C ASN A 104 3.00 -5.75 9.50
N GLU A 105 2.60 -4.81 8.66
CA GLU A 105 1.20 -4.41 8.45
C GLU A 105 0.59 -5.02 7.18
N ILE A 106 1.37 -5.88 6.50
CA ILE A 106 0.91 -6.68 5.36
C ILE A 106 0.52 -8.06 5.88
N SER A 107 -0.62 -8.55 5.41
CA SER A 107 -1.11 -9.91 5.64
C SER A 107 -1.25 -10.64 4.32
N LEU A 108 -1.04 -11.96 4.35
CA LEU A 108 -1.23 -12.84 3.20
C LEU A 108 -2.51 -13.65 3.39
N ALA A 109 -3.22 -13.91 2.30
CA ALA A 109 -4.43 -14.74 2.29
C ALA A 109 -4.48 -15.65 1.07
N THR A 110 -5.34 -16.66 1.11
CA THR A 110 -5.55 -17.59 0.00
C THR A 110 -6.07 -16.86 -1.24
N HIS A 111 -5.68 -17.36 -2.41
CA HIS A 111 -6.43 -17.08 -3.63
C HIS A 111 -7.75 -17.87 -3.55
N ASP A 112 -8.90 -17.24 -3.84
CA ASP A 112 -10.17 -18.00 -3.95
C ASP A 112 -10.18 -18.81 -5.25
#